data_AF-A0A9J6NXQ4-F1
#
_entry.id   AF-A0A9J6NXQ4-F1
#
_cell.length_a   1.000
_cell.length_b   1.000
_cell.length_c   1.000
_cell.angle_alpha   90.00
_cell.angle_beta   90.00
_cell.angle_gamma   90.00
#
_symmetry.space_group_name_H-M   'P 1'
#
loop_
_entity.id
_entity.type
_entity.pdbx_description
1 polymer ?
#
loop_
_entity_poly.entity_id
_entity_poly.type
_entity_poly.pdbx_seq_one_letter_code
_entity_poly.pdbx_strand_id
1 'polypeptide(L)'
;MILRFIIYKYERLVLLLFAIPVSIYFILHLNYIYYLSLNVFLVFSLSLILIHNILKDTSKNKFVQILVILTIISLSIFMDLYEHKNGFIKDPDLKKVIKKQLKKDDKKITSDNIKKITYISSRNNSILKNLDGISNLNSLEVLSIDDATALKDYSELSYLTKLDYLSIGHSKLSNLASAEKLNSLEILSLDKCKIDNNLNSETFPNLKTLWLDNITIEDLSFIKSLNSLEELRLYNCKVKSLNGIENLVNLEKLNLTKSSIDNKDALKKTPYLEVTSCTAHDTFDTIEKVLGPSTY
;
A
#
# COMPACT_ATOMS: atom_id res chain seq x y z
N MET A 1 26.13 39.27 -40.13
CA MET A 1 25.38 39.71 -38.93
C MET A 1 24.01 39.04 -38.82
N ILE A 2 23.21 39.00 -39.90
CA ILE A 2 21.86 38.40 -39.92
C ILE A 2 21.86 36.88 -39.64
N LEU A 3 22.81 36.12 -40.21
CA LEU A 3 22.90 34.67 -39.99
C LEU A 3 23.18 34.29 -38.52
N ARG A 4 24.03 35.05 -37.84
CA ARG A 4 24.30 34.87 -36.39
C ARG A 4 23.07 35.19 -35.54
N PHE A 5 22.29 36.20 -35.92
CA PHE A 5 21.06 36.58 -35.21
C PHE A 5 19.95 35.53 -35.36
N ILE A 6 19.85 34.93 -36.55
CA ILE A 6 18.95 33.81 -36.85
C ILE A 6 19.34 32.60 -35.99
N ILE A 7 20.59 32.13 -36.06
CA ILE A 7 21.08 30.97 -35.29
C ILE A 7 20.87 31.16 -33.78
N TYR A 8 21.18 32.35 -33.24
CA TYR A 8 21.01 32.66 -31.82
C TYR A 8 19.54 32.72 -31.36
N LYS A 9 18.63 33.15 -32.25
CA LYS A 9 17.18 33.13 -31.99
C LYS A 9 16.62 31.71 -32.01
N TYR A 10 17.16 30.83 -32.85
CA TYR A 10 16.74 29.42 -32.96
C TYR A 10 17.22 28.55 -31.80
N GLU A 11 18.44 28.73 -31.29
CA GLU A 11 18.90 28.03 -30.07
C GLU A 11 18.04 28.36 -28.86
N ARG A 12 17.65 29.63 -28.69
CA ARG A 12 16.74 30.03 -27.61
C ARG A 12 15.35 29.40 -27.74
N LEU A 13 14.82 29.25 -28.97
CA LEU A 13 13.51 28.64 -29.18
C LEU A 13 13.52 27.14 -28.87
N VAL A 14 14.60 26.44 -29.23
CA VAL A 14 14.81 25.01 -28.93
C VAL A 14 15.00 24.79 -27.43
N LEU A 15 15.78 25.66 -26.78
CA LEU A 15 15.93 25.66 -25.31
C LEU A 15 14.60 25.94 -24.60
N LEU A 16 13.76 26.85 -25.11
CA LEU A 16 12.42 27.11 -24.56
C LEU A 16 11.46 25.93 -24.78
N LEU A 17 11.54 25.26 -25.93
CA LEU A 17 10.76 24.04 -26.22
C LEU A 17 11.15 22.86 -25.33
N PHE A 18 12.38 22.82 -24.81
CA PHE A 18 12.80 21.85 -23.81
C PHE A 18 12.47 22.31 -22.38
N ALA A 19 12.77 23.57 -22.07
CA ALA A 19 12.67 24.10 -20.72
C ALA A 19 11.22 24.25 -20.26
N ILE A 20 10.30 24.71 -21.11
CA ILE A 20 8.91 24.96 -20.72
C ILE A 20 8.19 23.64 -20.36
N PRO A 21 8.24 22.57 -21.18
CA PRO A 21 7.60 21.31 -20.83
C PRO A 21 8.26 20.64 -19.62
N VAL A 22 9.60 20.66 -19.52
CA VAL A 22 10.31 20.09 -18.37
C VAL A 22 9.99 20.85 -17.08
N SER A 23 9.86 22.18 -17.16
CA SER A 23 9.45 23.03 -16.05
C SER A 23 8.00 22.80 -15.66
N ILE A 24 7.08 22.64 -16.63
CA ILE A 24 5.68 22.28 -16.37
C ILE A 24 5.59 20.89 -15.75
N TYR A 25 6.37 19.90 -16.23
CA TYR A 25 6.46 18.57 -15.63
C TYR A 25 6.94 18.66 -14.19
N PHE A 26 8.02 19.41 -13.92
CA PHE A 26 8.52 19.61 -12.57
C PHE A 26 7.50 20.32 -11.66
N ILE A 27 6.78 21.33 -12.16
CA ILE A 27 5.73 22.06 -11.43
C ILE A 27 4.53 21.16 -11.14
N LEU A 28 4.10 20.33 -12.10
CA LEU A 28 3.00 19.39 -11.91
C LEU A 28 3.37 18.24 -10.97
N HIS A 29 4.63 17.81 -10.99
CA HIS A 29 5.16 16.76 -10.12
C HIS A 29 5.43 17.27 -8.69
N LEU A 30 5.90 18.51 -8.54
CA LEU A 30 6.04 19.19 -7.24
C LEU A 30 4.67 19.49 -6.59
N ASN A 31 3.64 19.71 -7.40
CA ASN A 31 2.27 19.93 -6.92
C ASN A 31 1.42 18.64 -6.83
N TYR A 32 1.99 17.44 -7.07
CA TYR A 32 1.28 16.15 -7.02
C TYR A 32 0.02 16.03 -7.93
N ILE A 33 -0.07 16.80 -9.02
CA ILE A 33 -1.32 16.92 -9.80
C ILE A 33 -1.42 15.88 -10.92
N TYR A 34 -0.31 15.36 -11.47
CA TYR A 34 -0.35 14.32 -12.52
C TYR A 34 0.85 13.36 -12.45
N TYR A 35 0.58 12.06 -12.45
CA TYR A 35 1.58 11.00 -12.66
C TYR A 35 1.56 10.56 -14.13
N LEU A 36 1.99 11.44 -15.04
CA LEU A 36 2.36 10.98 -16.38
C LEU A 36 3.73 10.31 -16.23
N SER A 37 3.84 9.01 -16.51
CA SER A 37 5.14 8.33 -16.39
C SER A 37 6.19 9.06 -17.23
N LEU A 38 7.44 9.14 -16.74
CA LEU A 38 8.53 9.84 -17.43
C LEU A 38 8.66 9.40 -18.90
N ASN A 39 8.38 8.13 -19.17
CA ASN A 39 8.36 7.54 -20.50
C ASN A 39 7.25 8.12 -21.39
N VAL A 40 6.03 8.31 -20.88
CA VAL A 40 4.92 8.93 -21.64
C VAL A 40 5.22 10.39 -21.93
N PHE A 41 5.79 11.11 -20.97
CA PHE A 41 6.23 12.49 -21.17
C PHE A 41 7.36 12.63 -22.20
N LEU A 42 8.35 11.73 -22.15
CA LEU A 42 9.42 11.63 -23.15
C LEU A 42 8.88 11.31 -24.55
N VAL A 43 7.93 10.39 -24.65
CA VAL A 43 7.27 10.07 -25.94
C VAL A 43 6.51 11.29 -26.47
N PHE A 44 5.79 12.02 -25.62
CA PHE A 44 5.05 13.22 -26.02
C PHE A 44 5.96 14.37 -26.46
N SER A 45 7.05 14.60 -25.74
CA SER A 45 8.04 15.64 -26.09
C SER A 45 8.84 15.29 -27.34
N LEU A 46 9.28 14.03 -27.50
CA LEU A 46 9.94 13.55 -28.70
C LEU A 46 9.01 13.59 -29.92
N SER A 47 7.72 13.28 -29.76
CA SER A 47 6.74 13.37 -30.84
C SER A 47 6.46 14.81 -31.26
N LEU A 48 6.42 15.78 -30.34
CA LEU A 48 6.34 17.22 -30.67
C LEU A 48 7.58 17.71 -31.44
N ILE A 49 8.78 17.25 -31.06
CA ILE A 49 10.02 17.55 -31.78
C ILE A 49 10.00 16.91 -33.18
N LEU A 50 9.52 15.67 -33.29
CA LEU A 50 9.35 14.98 -34.56
C LEU A 50 8.32 15.68 -35.46
N ILE A 51 7.20 16.16 -34.89
CA ILE A 51 6.21 17.00 -35.59
C ILE A 51 6.87 18.27 -36.13
N HIS A 52 7.64 18.98 -35.28
CA HIS A 52 8.32 20.21 -35.69
C HIS A 52 9.31 19.95 -36.85
N ASN A 53 10.10 18.87 -36.77
CA ASN A 53 11.08 18.52 -37.80
C ASN A 53 10.43 18.00 -39.09
N ILE A 54 9.38 17.17 -39.00
CA ILE A 54 8.65 16.67 -40.17
C ILE A 54 7.89 17.79 -40.87
N LEU A 55 7.24 18.69 -40.15
CA LEU A 55 6.56 19.86 -40.73
C LEU A 55 7.52 20.83 -41.42
N LYS A 56 8.77 20.90 -40.94
CA LYS A 56 9.83 21.71 -41.55
C LYS A 56 10.33 21.14 -42.88
N ASP A 57 10.33 19.83 -43.06
CA ASP A 57 10.89 19.14 -44.25
C ASP A 57 9.81 18.73 -45.30
N THR A 58 8.61 18.35 -44.85
CA THR A 58 7.54 17.81 -45.72
C THR A 58 6.58 18.85 -46.29
N SER A 59 7.03 20.09 -46.48
CA SER A 59 6.22 21.29 -46.80
C SER A 59 5.34 21.25 -48.07
N LYS A 60 5.14 20.10 -48.72
CA LYS A 60 4.21 19.94 -49.85
C LYS A 60 3.25 18.74 -49.79
N ASN A 61 3.48 17.71 -48.97
CA ASN A 61 2.63 16.51 -49.02
C ASN A 61 1.67 16.43 -47.80
N LYS A 62 0.51 17.08 -47.94
CA LYS A 62 -0.58 17.07 -46.95
C LYS A 62 -0.96 15.66 -46.49
N PHE A 63 -0.79 14.65 -47.36
CA PHE A 63 -1.06 13.25 -47.03
C PHE A 63 -0.14 12.72 -45.92
N VAL A 64 1.16 13.00 -46.00
CA VAL A 64 2.16 12.54 -45.01
C VAL A 64 1.93 13.21 -43.65
N GLN A 65 1.56 14.50 -43.64
CA GLN A 65 1.25 15.24 -42.41
C GLN A 65 0.02 14.67 -41.71
N ILE A 66 -1.03 14.32 -42.47
CA ILE A 66 -2.23 13.68 -41.94
C ILE A 66 -1.88 12.30 -41.35
N LEU A 67 -1.05 11.50 -42.03
CA LEU A 67 -0.66 10.17 -41.57
C LEU A 67 0.09 10.21 -40.23
N VAL A 68 0.99 11.18 -40.03
CA VAL A 68 1.76 11.38 -38.79
C VAL A 68 0.86 11.83 -37.64
N ILE A 69 -0.10 12.72 -37.91
CA ILE A 69 -1.07 13.14 -36.88
C ILE A 69 -1.94 11.94 -36.47
N LEU A 70 -2.39 11.13 -37.42
CA LEU A 70 -3.21 9.95 -37.15
C LEU A 70 -2.47 8.88 -36.35
N THR A 71 -1.18 8.64 -36.60
CA THR A 71 -0.39 7.69 -35.81
C THR A 71 -0.13 8.18 -34.39
N ILE A 72 0.03 9.49 -34.18
CA ILE A 72 0.18 10.06 -32.83
C ILE A 72 -1.14 10.00 -32.06
N ILE A 73 -2.26 10.32 -32.71
CA ILE A 73 -3.59 10.15 -32.12
C ILE A 73 -3.83 8.66 -31.79
N SER A 74 -3.47 7.74 -32.68
CA SER A 74 -3.64 6.30 -32.43
C SER A 74 -2.72 5.80 -31.30
N LEU A 75 -1.48 6.28 -31.20
CA LEU A 75 -0.59 5.99 -30.06
C LEU A 75 -1.13 6.58 -28.75
N SER A 76 -1.67 7.80 -28.76
CA SER A 76 -2.24 8.44 -27.57
C SER A 76 -3.46 7.68 -27.08
N ILE A 77 -4.38 7.33 -27.98
CA ILE A 77 -5.54 6.48 -27.69
C ILE A 77 -5.10 5.10 -27.21
N PHE A 78 -4.05 4.52 -27.82
CA PHE A 78 -3.51 3.23 -27.40
C PHE A 78 -2.91 3.29 -25.99
N MET A 79 -2.18 4.34 -25.63
CA MET A 79 -1.62 4.53 -24.29
C MET A 79 -2.71 4.76 -23.24
N ASP A 80 -3.73 5.58 -23.55
CA ASP A 80 -4.91 5.75 -22.69
C ASP A 80 -5.63 4.42 -22.47
N LEU A 81 -5.83 3.64 -23.55
CA LEU A 81 -6.41 2.30 -23.47
C LEU A 81 -5.52 1.31 -22.71
N TYR A 82 -4.20 1.44 -22.78
CA TYR A 82 -3.24 0.59 -22.09
C TYR A 82 -3.25 0.82 -20.57
N GLU A 83 -3.23 2.08 -20.12
CA GLU A 83 -3.43 2.42 -18.70
C GLU A 83 -4.82 1.98 -18.21
N HIS A 84 -5.84 2.12 -19.06
CA HIS A 84 -7.19 1.65 -18.75
C HIS A 84 -7.31 0.12 -18.60
N LYS A 85 -6.55 -0.62 -19.42
CA LYS A 85 -6.51 -2.08 -19.42
C LYS A 85 -5.67 -2.62 -18.24
N ASN A 86 -4.67 -1.85 -17.79
CA ASN A 86 -3.80 -2.15 -16.65
C ASN A 86 -4.16 -1.36 -15.37
N GLY A 87 -5.47 -1.07 -15.18
CA GLY A 87 -5.96 -0.10 -14.20
C GLY A 87 -5.35 -0.15 -12.79
N PHE A 88 -5.52 0.94 -12.03
CA PHE A 88 -4.91 1.21 -10.71
C PHE A 88 -4.82 0.02 -9.74
N ILE A 89 -5.78 -0.90 -9.80
CA ILE A 89 -5.74 -2.18 -9.10
C ILE A 89 -5.53 -3.28 -10.13
N LYS A 90 -4.34 -3.88 -10.13
CA LYS A 90 -3.93 -4.87 -11.13
C LYS A 90 -4.49 -6.25 -10.81
N ASP A 91 -4.54 -6.61 -9.52
CA ASP A 91 -5.13 -7.87 -9.11
C ASP A 91 -6.67 -7.85 -9.26
N PRO A 92 -7.25 -8.76 -10.05
CA PRO A 92 -8.68 -8.76 -10.34
C PRO A 92 -9.53 -9.09 -9.10
N ASP A 93 -8.98 -9.82 -8.13
CA ASP A 93 -9.70 -10.21 -6.91
C ASP A 93 -9.64 -9.07 -5.88
N LEU A 94 -8.51 -8.39 -5.73
CA LEU A 94 -8.41 -7.13 -4.98
C LEU A 94 -9.34 -6.07 -5.56
N LYS A 95 -9.47 -6.01 -6.89
CA LYS A 95 -10.43 -5.11 -7.55
C LYS A 95 -11.87 -5.43 -7.17
N LYS A 96 -12.25 -6.71 -7.04
CA LYS A 96 -13.58 -7.11 -6.56
C LYS A 96 -13.79 -6.71 -5.11
N VAL A 97 -12.78 -6.90 -4.25
CA VAL A 97 -12.81 -6.46 -2.85
C VAL A 97 -13.10 -4.97 -2.75
N ILE A 98 -12.33 -4.15 -3.47
CA ILE A 98 -12.50 -2.69 -3.48
C ILE A 98 -13.85 -2.28 -4.06
N LYS A 99 -14.31 -2.91 -5.16
CA LYS A 99 -15.63 -2.64 -5.73
C LYS A 99 -16.76 -2.93 -4.73
N LYS A 100 -16.69 -4.05 -4.01
CA LYS A 100 -17.68 -4.44 -2.99
C LYS A 100 -17.75 -3.40 -1.87
N GLN A 101 -16.59 -2.91 -1.40
CA GLN A 101 -16.51 -1.89 -0.36
C GLN A 101 -17.12 -0.54 -0.81
N LEU A 102 -16.94 -0.17 -2.08
CA LEU A 102 -17.43 1.09 -2.61
C LEU A 102 -18.97 1.15 -2.79
N LYS A 103 -19.72 0.06 -2.50
CA LYS A 103 -21.20 -0.06 -2.62
C LYS A 103 -21.76 0.56 -3.92
N LYS A 104 -21.01 0.48 -5.02
CA LYS A 104 -21.31 1.19 -6.26
C LYS A 104 -21.34 0.20 -7.42
N ASP A 105 -22.53 0.04 -8.00
CA ASP A 105 -22.73 -0.64 -9.27
C ASP A 105 -21.77 -0.09 -10.32
N ASP A 106 -20.76 -0.89 -10.64
CA ASP A 106 -19.82 -0.73 -11.75
C ASP A 106 -19.18 0.66 -11.95
N LYS A 107 -19.16 1.53 -10.93
CA LYS A 107 -18.44 2.80 -11.03
C LYS A 107 -16.96 2.48 -11.15
N LYS A 108 -16.42 2.81 -12.32
CA LYS A 108 -15.01 2.76 -12.66
C LYS A 108 -14.16 3.27 -11.50
N ILE A 109 -13.18 2.50 -11.06
CA ILE A 109 -12.13 2.97 -10.14
C ILE A 109 -11.38 4.08 -10.87
N THR A 110 -11.43 5.30 -10.33
CA THR A 110 -10.79 6.49 -10.90
C THR A 110 -9.75 7.02 -9.91
N SER A 111 -8.81 7.83 -10.40
CA SER A 111 -7.80 8.46 -9.54
C SER A 111 -8.41 9.26 -8.39
N ASP A 112 -9.59 9.88 -8.60
CA ASP A 112 -10.24 10.69 -7.56
C ASP A 112 -10.91 9.86 -6.47
N ASN A 113 -11.44 8.69 -6.81
CA ASN A 113 -12.12 7.84 -5.84
C ASN A 113 -11.14 6.95 -5.07
N ILE A 114 -10.07 6.50 -5.74
CA ILE A 114 -9.09 5.60 -5.13
C ILE A 114 -8.31 6.28 -4.00
N LYS A 115 -8.00 7.58 -4.16
CA LYS A 115 -7.34 8.41 -3.14
C LYS A 115 -8.20 8.71 -1.91
N LYS A 116 -9.50 8.44 -1.96
CA LYS A 116 -10.45 8.67 -0.85
C LYS A 116 -10.72 7.40 -0.04
N ILE A 117 -10.18 6.26 -0.45
CA ILE A 117 -10.34 5.01 0.29
C ILE A 117 -9.41 5.06 1.50
N THR A 118 -9.99 5.21 2.67
CA THR A 118 -9.27 5.19 3.96
C THR A 118 -9.39 3.83 4.66
N TYR A 119 -10.33 2.99 4.23
CA TYR A 119 -10.57 1.69 4.83
C TYR A 119 -10.95 0.63 3.79
N ILE A 120 -10.36 -0.55 3.96
CA ILE A 120 -10.77 -1.78 3.31
C ILE A 120 -10.99 -2.84 4.37
N SER A 121 -12.16 -3.47 4.35
CA SER A 121 -12.37 -4.76 5.00
C SER A 121 -13.05 -5.73 4.08
N SER A 122 -12.51 -6.94 4.04
CA SER A 122 -13.09 -8.01 3.26
C SER A 122 -12.90 -9.34 3.97
N ARG A 123 -13.96 -10.15 3.96
CA ARG A 123 -13.95 -11.57 4.30
C ARG A 123 -14.14 -12.41 3.04
N ASN A 124 -13.83 -13.70 3.11
CA ASN A 124 -13.94 -14.65 2.00
C ASN A 124 -13.00 -14.34 0.82
N ASN A 125 -11.73 -14.01 1.10
CA ASN A 125 -10.74 -13.69 0.07
C ASN A 125 -9.91 -14.90 -0.38
N SER A 126 -10.49 -16.11 -0.39
CA SER A 126 -9.76 -17.37 -0.56
C SER A 126 -9.01 -17.49 -1.89
N ILE A 127 -9.43 -16.72 -2.90
CA ILE A 127 -8.80 -16.67 -4.23
C ILE A 127 -7.78 -15.54 -4.41
N LEU A 128 -7.72 -14.58 -3.48
CA LEU A 128 -6.81 -13.43 -3.54
C LEU A 128 -5.35 -13.91 -3.42
N LYS A 129 -4.50 -13.60 -4.39
CA LYS A 129 -3.13 -14.13 -4.48
C LYS A 129 -2.04 -13.13 -4.09
N ASN A 130 -2.25 -11.86 -4.43
CA ASN A 130 -1.34 -10.76 -4.11
C ASN A 130 -2.16 -9.48 -3.89
N LEU A 131 -1.45 -8.38 -3.57
CA LEU A 131 -2.05 -7.07 -3.35
C LEU A 131 -1.63 -6.06 -4.43
N ASP A 132 -1.38 -6.51 -5.66
CA ASP A 132 -0.81 -5.66 -6.72
C ASP A 132 -1.71 -4.45 -7.01
N GLY A 133 -1.16 -3.26 -6.79
CA GLY A 133 -1.85 -1.99 -6.96
C GLY A 133 -2.53 -1.45 -5.70
N ILE A 134 -2.49 -2.17 -4.57
CA ILE A 134 -2.91 -1.62 -3.27
C ILE A 134 -2.07 -0.39 -2.88
N SER A 135 -0.82 -0.32 -3.35
CA SER A 135 0.07 0.84 -3.20
C SER A 135 -0.49 2.15 -3.74
N ASN A 136 -1.53 2.11 -4.60
CA ASN A 136 -2.24 3.31 -5.07
C ASN A 136 -3.27 3.85 -4.06
N LEU A 137 -3.47 3.17 -2.93
CA LEU A 137 -4.38 3.56 -1.85
C LEU A 137 -3.63 4.36 -0.77
N ASN A 138 -2.99 5.47 -1.16
CA ASN A 138 -2.08 6.23 -0.29
C ASN A 138 -2.77 6.91 0.92
N SER A 139 -4.09 6.87 0.99
CA SER A 139 -4.89 7.36 2.11
C SER A 139 -5.42 6.24 3.00
N LEU A 140 -5.06 4.98 2.73
CA LEU A 140 -5.55 3.82 3.46
C LEU A 140 -4.96 3.80 4.87
N GLU A 141 -5.84 3.91 5.86
CA GLU A 141 -5.55 3.91 7.29
C GLU A 141 -5.86 2.55 7.93
N VAL A 142 -6.86 1.85 7.39
CA VAL A 142 -7.33 0.57 7.94
C VAL A 142 -7.41 -0.48 6.84
N LEU A 143 -6.68 -1.58 7.01
CA LEU A 143 -6.74 -2.74 6.13
C LEU A 143 -7.07 -3.99 6.93
N SER A 144 -8.20 -4.62 6.61
CA SER A 144 -8.61 -5.91 7.14
C SER A 144 -8.86 -6.89 6.00
N ILE A 145 -8.06 -7.96 5.93
CA ILE A 145 -8.23 -9.02 4.93
C ILE A 145 -8.31 -10.35 5.65
N ASP A 146 -9.48 -10.99 5.54
CA ASP A 146 -9.75 -12.28 6.16
C ASP A 146 -10.03 -13.38 5.11
N ASP A 147 -9.82 -14.64 5.51
CA ASP A 147 -9.91 -15.84 4.68
C ASP A 147 -9.03 -15.79 3.41
N ALA A 148 -7.91 -15.07 3.44
CA ALA A 148 -6.99 -14.93 2.31
C ALA A 148 -6.00 -16.10 2.18
N THR A 149 -6.53 -17.32 2.08
CA THR A 149 -5.73 -18.56 2.11
C THR A 149 -4.77 -18.73 0.92
N ALA A 150 -5.01 -18.05 -0.21
CA ALA A 150 -4.15 -18.03 -1.38
C ALA A 150 -3.13 -16.87 -1.39
N LEU A 151 -3.25 -15.90 -0.48
CA LEU A 151 -2.41 -14.71 -0.43
C LEU A 151 -1.04 -15.06 0.15
N LYS A 152 0.00 -14.81 -0.64
CA LYS A 152 1.39 -15.13 -0.28
C LYS A 152 2.32 -13.93 -0.30
N ASP A 153 1.99 -12.91 -1.09
CA ASP A 153 2.81 -11.73 -1.26
C ASP A 153 2.14 -10.51 -0.62
N TYR A 154 2.82 -9.95 0.37
CA TYR A 154 2.42 -8.78 1.15
C TYR A 154 3.38 -7.60 0.94
N SER A 155 4.30 -7.68 -0.02
CA SER A 155 5.33 -6.66 -0.27
C SER A 155 4.75 -5.27 -0.53
N GLU A 156 3.62 -5.19 -1.22
CA GLU A 156 2.94 -3.93 -1.51
C GLU A 156 2.38 -3.21 -0.27
N LEU A 157 2.31 -3.87 0.90
CA LEU A 157 1.92 -3.21 2.15
C LEU A 157 2.92 -2.11 2.54
N SER A 158 4.20 -2.26 2.18
CA SER A 158 5.26 -1.27 2.46
C SER A 158 4.94 0.16 1.98
N TYR A 159 4.13 0.29 0.92
CA TYR A 159 3.77 1.58 0.36
C TYR A 159 2.63 2.28 1.12
N LEU A 160 1.95 1.58 2.03
CA LEU A 160 0.81 2.09 2.80
C LEU A 160 1.29 2.87 4.03
N THR A 161 1.97 3.98 3.79
CA THR A 161 2.62 4.79 4.84
C THR A 161 1.67 5.42 5.87
N LYS A 162 0.36 5.46 5.60
CA LYS A 162 -0.68 5.94 6.52
C LYS A 162 -1.45 4.82 7.22
N LEU A 163 -1.04 3.57 7.03
CA LEU A 163 -1.75 2.44 7.59
C LEU A 163 -1.53 2.40 9.11
N ASP A 164 -2.60 2.62 9.87
CA ASP A 164 -2.60 2.66 11.33
C ASP A 164 -3.08 1.33 11.91
N TYR A 165 -3.96 0.62 11.18
CA TYR A 165 -4.52 -0.68 11.56
C TYR A 165 -4.37 -1.71 10.43
N LEU A 166 -3.75 -2.84 10.76
CA LEU A 166 -3.63 -4.00 9.87
C LEU A 166 -4.19 -5.24 10.55
N SER A 167 -5.18 -5.86 9.92
CA SER A 167 -5.71 -7.15 10.32
C SER A 167 -5.60 -8.16 9.18
N ILE A 168 -4.94 -9.28 9.45
CA ILE A 168 -4.82 -10.40 8.52
C ILE A 168 -5.31 -11.66 9.21
N GLY A 169 -6.38 -12.24 8.67
CA GLY A 169 -7.00 -13.46 9.20
C GLY A 169 -6.92 -14.60 8.20
N HIS A 170 -6.78 -15.83 8.73
CA HIS A 170 -6.94 -17.07 7.97
C HIS A 170 -6.10 -17.10 6.67
N SER A 171 -4.83 -16.70 6.79
CA SER A 171 -3.93 -16.55 5.65
C SER A 171 -2.67 -17.40 5.79
N LYS A 172 -1.93 -17.56 4.69
CA LYS A 172 -0.59 -18.16 4.69
C LYS A 172 0.51 -17.11 4.85
N LEU A 173 0.23 -16.01 5.55
CA LEU A 173 1.24 -15.02 5.90
C LEU A 173 2.37 -15.71 6.64
N SER A 174 3.53 -15.83 5.98
CA SER A 174 4.75 -16.38 6.57
C SER A 174 5.68 -15.28 7.07
N ASN A 175 5.73 -14.14 6.38
CA ASN A 175 6.64 -13.06 6.71
C ASN A 175 6.07 -11.69 6.35
N LEU A 176 6.25 -10.71 7.25
CA LEU A 176 5.97 -9.29 7.01
C LEU A 176 7.26 -8.48 6.73
N ALA A 177 8.44 -9.12 6.65
CA ALA A 177 9.70 -8.44 6.38
C ALA A 177 9.74 -7.72 5.01
N SER A 178 8.88 -8.10 4.08
CA SER A 178 8.70 -7.41 2.80
C SER A 178 8.02 -6.03 2.95
N ALA A 179 7.40 -5.76 4.10
CA ALA A 179 6.88 -4.44 4.42
C ALA A 179 8.05 -3.57 4.91
N GLU A 180 8.69 -2.82 4.01
CA GLU A 180 9.55 -1.71 4.44
C GLU A 180 8.74 -0.81 5.39
N LYS A 181 9.29 -0.57 6.58
CA LYS A 181 8.83 0.36 7.63
C LYS A 181 7.37 0.81 7.53
N LEU A 182 6.47 0.06 8.15
CA LEU A 182 5.09 0.50 8.40
C LEU A 182 5.08 1.49 9.58
N ASN A 183 5.63 2.68 9.33
CA ASN A 183 5.92 3.66 10.37
C ASN A 183 4.66 4.16 11.11
N SER A 184 3.50 4.17 10.49
CA SER A 184 2.27 4.66 11.14
C SER A 184 1.48 3.55 11.84
N LEU A 185 1.87 2.27 11.64
CA LEU A 185 1.08 1.16 12.15
C LEU A 185 1.15 1.08 13.68
N GLU A 186 0.00 1.30 14.32
CA GLU A 186 -0.14 1.22 15.78
C GLU A 186 -0.77 -0.10 16.21
N ILE A 187 -1.63 -0.70 15.37
CA ILE A 187 -2.38 -1.91 15.69
C ILE A 187 -2.16 -2.99 14.62
N LEU A 188 -1.69 -4.16 15.06
CA LEU A 188 -1.53 -5.36 14.24
C LEU A 188 -2.34 -6.51 14.84
N SER A 189 -3.26 -7.04 14.04
CA SER A 189 -4.09 -8.21 14.40
C SER A 189 -3.82 -9.36 13.43
N LEU A 190 -3.39 -10.50 13.97
CA LEU A 190 -3.12 -11.72 13.20
C LEU A 190 -3.97 -12.85 13.76
N ASP A 191 -4.90 -13.35 12.95
CA ASP A 191 -5.74 -14.49 13.30
C ASP A 191 -5.42 -15.70 12.44
N LYS A 192 -5.13 -16.84 13.06
CA LYS A 192 -4.93 -18.13 12.40
C LYS A 192 -3.91 -18.08 11.26
N CYS A 193 -2.84 -17.29 11.48
CA CYS A 193 -1.72 -17.11 10.57
C CYS A 193 -0.50 -17.93 11.02
N LYS A 194 0.46 -18.17 10.12
CA LYS A 194 1.72 -18.85 10.43
C LYS A 194 2.85 -17.82 10.61
N ILE A 195 3.08 -17.36 11.83
CA ILE A 195 4.12 -16.35 12.08
C ILE A 195 5.51 -17.00 12.01
N ASP A 196 6.31 -16.69 10.99
CA ASP A 196 7.74 -17.05 10.99
C ASP A 196 8.55 -15.97 11.73
N ASN A 197 8.44 -16.03 13.07
CA ASN A 197 9.42 -15.65 14.10
C ASN A 197 10.18 -14.31 14.02
N ASN A 198 9.74 -13.26 13.33
CA ASN A 198 10.42 -11.95 13.43
C ASN A 198 9.53 -10.73 13.18
N LEU A 199 8.79 -10.30 14.20
CA LEU A 199 8.18 -8.97 14.24
C LEU A 199 9.09 -8.05 15.05
N ASN A 200 9.65 -7.02 14.42
CA ASN A 200 10.67 -6.19 15.07
C ASN A 200 10.40 -4.69 14.91
N SER A 201 11.10 -3.90 15.72
CA SER A 201 10.99 -2.43 15.72
C SER A 201 11.52 -1.76 14.46
N GLU A 202 12.31 -2.46 13.63
CA GLU A 202 12.73 -1.91 12.34
C GLU A 202 11.56 -1.91 11.35
N THR A 203 10.68 -2.92 11.42
CA THR A 203 9.46 -3.01 10.61
C THR A 203 8.30 -2.22 11.22
N PHE A 204 8.10 -2.30 12.54
CA PHE A 204 6.97 -1.71 13.25
C PHE A 204 7.41 -0.82 14.42
N PRO A 205 8.02 0.34 14.16
CA PRO A 205 8.60 1.18 15.21
C PRO A 205 7.57 1.77 16.18
N ASN A 206 6.32 1.94 15.74
CA ASN A 206 5.25 2.58 16.50
C ASN A 206 4.12 1.62 16.90
N LEU A 207 4.35 0.30 16.83
CA LEU A 207 3.32 -0.68 17.17
C LEU A 207 3.05 -0.68 18.67
N LYS A 208 1.82 -0.33 19.04
CA LYS A 208 1.35 -0.28 20.43
C LYS A 208 0.50 -1.48 20.80
N THR A 209 -0.22 -2.05 19.84
CA THR A 209 -1.15 -3.15 20.08
C THR A 209 -0.88 -4.31 19.13
N LEU A 210 -0.65 -5.50 19.70
CA LEU A 210 -0.45 -6.74 18.96
C LEU A 210 -1.47 -7.77 19.45
N TRP A 211 -2.32 -8.22 18.53
CA TRP A 211 -3.29 -9.28 18.78
C TRP A 211 -2.95 -10.51 17.96
N LEU A 212 -2.72 -11.63 18.64
CA LEU A 212 -2.40 -12.92 18.07
C LEU A 212 -3.45 -13.93 18.50
N ASP A 213 -4.27 -14.36 17.55
CA ASP A 213 -5.44 -15.17 17.82
C ASP A 213 -5.33 -16.51 17.07
N ASN A 214 -5.63 -17.62 17.75
CA ASN A 214 -5.61 -18.97 17.16
C ASN A 214 -4.24 -19.39 16.58
N ILE A 215 -3.13 -19.00 17.24
CA ILE A 215 -1.75 -19.28 16.80
C ILE A 215 -1.05 -20.25 17.76
N THR A 216 -0.11 -21.04 17.22
CA THR A 216 0.85 -21.80 18.03
C THR A 216 2.17 -21.05 18.11
N ILE A 217 2.64 -20.80 19.33
CA ILE A 217 3.79 -19.95 19.64
C ILE A 217 4.78 -20.77 20.47
N GLU A 218 6.03 -20.85 20.04
CA GLU A 218 7.11 -21.49 20.81
C GLU A 218 7.51 -20.60 22.00
N ASP A 219 7.88 -19.36 21.71
CA ASP A 219 8.15 -18.33 22.70
C ASP A 219 7.86 -16.93 22.12
N LEU A 220 8.03 -15.88 22.93
CA LEU A 220 7.81 -14.48 22.52
C LEU A 220 9.11 -13.78 22.09
N SER A 221 10.19 -14.53 21.81
CA SER A 221 11.46 -13.94 21.36
C SER A 221 11.33 -13.23 20.01
N PHE A 222 10.35 -13.62 19.20
CA PHE A 222 10.06 -12.99 17.90
C PHE A 222 9.49 -11.58 18.00
N ILE A 223 9.07 -11.11 19.18
CA ILE A 223 8.58 -9.74 19.42
C ILE A 223 9.47 -8.95 20.38
N LYS A 224 10.59 -9.52 20.84
CA LYS A 224 11.42 -8.94 21.93
C LYS A 224 11.94 -7.52 21.72
N SER A 225 11.89 -7.00 20.49
CA SER A 225 12.37 -5.67 20.12
C SER A 225 11.24 -4.63 19.98
N LEU A 226 9.98 -5.04 20.10
CA LEU A 226 8.82 -4.15 19.98
C LEU A 226 8.65 -3.31 21.26
N ASN A 227 9.59 -2.39 21.46
CA ASN A 227 9.66 -1.59 22.69
C ASN A 227 8.48 -0.64 22.86
N SER A 228 7.78 -0.27 21.78
CA SER A 228 6.58 0.58 21.81
C SER A 228 5.30 -0.19 22.16
N LEU A 229 5.38 -1.52 22.32
CA LEU A 229 4.20 -2.36 22.53
C LEU A 229 3.64 -2.19 23.94
N GLU A 230 2.38 -1.76 24.03
CA GLU A 230 1.63 -1.47 25.26
C GLU A 230 0.61 -2.59 25.58
N GLU A 231 0.03 -3.22 24.56
CA GLU A 231 -0.94 -4.30 24.69
C GLU A 231 -0.57 -5.52 23.84
N LEU A 232 -0.54 -6.70 24.49
CA LEU A 232 -0.38 -8.00 23.85
C LEU A 232 -1.58 -8.89 24.16
N ARG A 233 -2.27 -9.36 23.12
CA ARG A 233 -3.28 -10.41 23.23
C ARG A 233 -2.77 -11.69 22.61
N LEU A 234 -2.90 -12.77 23.37
CA LEU A 234 -2.74 -14.15 22.92
C LEU A 234 -4.08 -14.84 23.17
N TYR A 235 -5.04 -14.76 22.24
CA TYR A 235 -6.36 -15.38 22.42
C TYR A 235 -6.45 -16.74 21.73
N ASN A 236 -6.93 -17.75 22.45
CA ASN A 236 -7.05 -19.11 21.95
C ASN A 236 -5.74 -19.65 21.32
N CYS A 237 -4.60 -19.26 21.90
CA CYS A 237 -3.27 -19.65 21.43
C CYS A 237 -2.72 -20.83 22.24
N LYS A 238 -1.83 -21.60 21.61
CA LYS A 238 -1.00 -22.59 22.29
C LYS A 238 0.41 -22.03 22.40
N VAL A 239 0.82 -21.64 23.60
CA VAL A 239 2.10 -20.97 23.86
C VAL A 239 2.97 -21.88 24.71
N LYS A 240 4.12 -22.32 24.21
CA LYS A 240 5.00 -23.18 25.01
C LYS A 240 5.72 -22.38 26.10
N SER A 241 6.15 -21.15 25.81
CA SER A 241 6.80 -20.29 26.80
C SER A 241 6.47 -18.82 26.60
N LEU A 242 6.38 -18.05 27.68
CA LEU A 242 6.29 -16.59 27.63
C LEU A 242 7.67 -15.90 27.62
N ASN A 243 8.76 -16.64 27.54
CA ASN A 243 10.11 -16.07 27.41
C ASN A 243 10.17 -15.05 26.26
N GLY A 244 10.77 -13.90 26.51
CA GLY A 244 10.80 -12.78 25.59
C GLY A 244 9.94 -11.61 26.06
N ILE A 245 8.87 -11.88 26.82
CA ILE A 245 7.96 -10.85 27.35
C ILE A 245 8.67 -9.85 28.27
N GLU A 246 9.72 -10.28 28.97
CA GLU A 246 10.47 -9.41 29.87
C GLU A 246 11.25 -8.29 29.16
N ASN A 247 11.38 -8.36 27.82
CA ASN A 247 12.03 -7.33 27.02
C ASN A 247 11.05 -6.23 26.57
N LEU A 248 9.74 -6.44 26.71
CA LEU A 248 8.71 -5.50 26.29
C LEU A 248 8.51 -4.45 27.40
N VAL A 249 9.39 -3.46 27.41
CA VAL A 249 9.54 -2.49 28.52
C VAL A 249 8.32 -1.60 28.75
N ASN A 250 7.53 -1.34 27.71
CA ASN A 250 6.31 -0.52 27.79
C ASN A 250 5.03 -1.37 27.80
N LEU A 251 5.14 -2.70 27.88
CA LEU A 251 3.96 -3.55 27.91
C LEU A 251 3.22 -3.35 29.23
N GLU A 252 1.94 -3.02 29.15
CA GLU A 252 1.07 -2.79 30.30
C GLU A 252 0.01 -3.88 30.42
N LYS A 253 -0.53 -4.33 29.29
CA LYS A 253 -1.69 -5.23 29.24
C LYS A 253 -1.34 -6.54 28.54
N LEU A 254 -1.63 -7.65 29.23
CA LEU A 254 -1.48 -8.99 28.69
C LEU A 254 -2.80 -9.75 28.78
N ASN A 255 -3.38 -10.09 27.63
CA ASN A 255 -4.59 -10.92 27.56
C ASN A 255 -4.21 -12.36 27.15
N LEU A 256 -4.55 -13.33 28.01
CA LEU A 256 -4.26 -14.76 27.80
C LEU A 256 -5.55 -15.61 27.67
N THR A 257 -6.68 -15.00 27.35
CA THR A 257 -7.99 -15.68 27.35
C THR A 257 -8.01 -16.87 26.40
N LYS A 258 -8.51 -18.01 26.89
CA LYS A 258 -8.57 -19.31 26.18
C LYS A 258 -7.21 -19.84 25.70
N SER A 259 -6.09 -19.27 26.15
CA SER A 259 -4.77 -19.76 25.77
C SER A 259 -4.24 -20.80 26.75
N SER A 260 -3.55 -21.81 26.21
CA SER A 260 -2.77 -22.76 26.98
C SER A 260 -1.32 -22.31 26.99
N ILE A 261 -0.73 -22.16 28.18
CA ILE A 261 0.65 -21.74 28.33
C ILE A 261 1.40 -22.74 29.20
N ASP A 262 2.43 -23.38 28.64
CA ASP A 262 3.18 -24.43 29.34
C ASP A 262 4.18 -23.83 30.36
N ASN A 263 4.95 -22.81 29.97
CA ASN A 263 5.88 -22.09 30.84
C ASN A 263 5.51 -20.60 30.98
N LYS A 264 5.24 -20.18 32.21
CA LYS A 264 4.87 -18.80 32.60
C LYS A 264 5.94 -18.10 33.46
N ASP A 265 7.12 -18.68 33.66
CA ASP A 265 8.13 -18.18 34.59
C ASP A 265 8.58 -16.75 34.27
N ALA A 266 8.58 -16.36 33.00
CA ALA A 266 8.91 -15.01 32.57
C ALA A 266 8.01 -13.93 33.23
N LEU A 267 6.76 -14.26 33.59
CA LEU A 267 5.85 -13.34 34.27
C LEU A 267 6.34 -12.92 35.66
N LYS A 268 7.22 -13.71 36.29
CA LYS A 268 7.85 -13.34 37.57
C LYS A 268 8.77 -12.12 37.43
N LYS A 269 9.28 -11.85 36.22
CA LYS A 269 10.11 -10.68 35.91
C LYS A 269 9.29 -9.45 35.49
N THR A 270 7.99 -9.63 35.25
CA THR A 270 7.08 -8.58 34.77
C THR A 270 5.88 -8.41 35.70
N PRO A 271 6.09 -8.14 37.01
CA PRO A 271 5.00 -8.05 37.99
C PRO A 271 4.08 -6.84 37.79
N TYR A 272 4.47 -5.91 36.92
CA TYR A 272 3.71 -4.70 36.56
C TYR A 272 2.61 -4.95 35.52
N LEU A 273 2.59 -6.13 34.88
CA LEU A 273 1.61 -6.42 33.83
C LEU A 273 0.20 -6.63 34.39
N GLU A 274 -0.76 -5.93 33.81
CA GLU A 274 -2.18 -6.23 33.97
C GLU A 274 -2.53 -7.47 33.15
N VAL A 275 -2.56 -8.62 33.80
CA VAL A 275 -2.95 -9.88 33.16
C VAL A 275 -4.47 -10.03 33.22
N THR A 276 -5.12 -9.99 32.06
CA THR A 276 -6.58 -10.06 31.95
C THR A 276 -7.05 -11.36 31.29
N SER A 277 -8.28 -11.75 31.63
CA SER A 277 -9.04 -12.81 30.97
C SER A 277 -10.33 -12.24 30.38
N CYS A 278 -10.22 -11.26 29.47
CA CYS A 278 -11.37 -10.67 28.79
C CYS A 278 -11.68 -11.38 27.46
N THR A 279 -12.96 -11.45 27.09
CA THR A 279 -13.46 -12.12 25.87
C THR A 279 -12.87 -11.53 24.60
N ALA A 280 -12.82 -12.35 23.53
CA ALA A 280 -12.39 -11.88 22.20
C ALA A 280 -13.18 -10.63 21.79
N HIS A 281 -12.46 -9.65 21.24
CA HIS A 281 -13.07 -8.59 20.46
C HIS A 281 -13.10 -9.03 19.00
N ASP A 282 -14.27 -8.97 18.36
CA ASP A 282 -14.34 -9.16 16.92
C ASP A 282 -13.50 -8.05 16.27
N THR A 283 -12.67 -8.40 15.29
CA THR A 283 -11.85 -7.43 14.54
C THR A 283 -12.73 -6.37 13.88
N PHE A 284 -14.00 -6.68 13.62
CA PHE A 284 -14.99 -5.76 13.08
C PHE A 284 -15.47 -4.73 14.11
N ASP A 285 -15.61 -5.10 15.38
CA ASP A 285 -15.93 -4.17 16.47
C ASP A 285 -14.79 -3.17 16.71
N THR A 286 -13.55 -3.60 16.45
CA THR A 286 -12.38 -2.73 16.57
C THR A 286 -12.33 -1.70 15.45
N ILE A 287 -12.72 -2.08 14.23
CA ILE A 287 -12.74 -1.15 13.11
C ILE A 287 -13.73 0.00 13.37
N GLU A 288 -14.89 -0.27 13.98
CA GLU A 288 -15.81 0.81 14.41
C GLU A 288 -15.19 1.74 15.46
N LYS A 289 -14.32 1.23 16.33
CA LYS A 289 -13.58 2.07 17.29
C LYS A 289 -12.49 2.90 16.62
N VAL A 290 -11.79 2.35 15.62
CA VAL A 290 -10.71 3.04 14.90
C VAL A 290 -11.26 4.10 13.93
N LEU A 291 -12.35 3.80 13.23
CA LEU A 291 -12.95 4.71 12.24
C LEU A 291 -14.07 5.60 12.79
N GLY A 292 -14.54 5.32 14.00
CA GLY A 292 -15.71 5.97 14.60
C GLY A 292 -17.05 5.42 14.07
N PRO A 293 -18.18 5.71 14.76
CA PRO A 293 -19.50 5.12 14.47
C PRO A 293 -20.17 5.55 13.14
N SER A 294 -19.45 6.17 12.19
CA SER A 294 -20.07 6.81 11.01
C SER A 294 -19.34 6.60 9.67
N THR A 295 -18.83 5.40 9.39
CA THR A 295 -18.22 5.06 8.08
C THR A 295 -18.92 3.92 7.34
N TYR A 296 -20.26 3.96 7.23
CA TYR A 296 -21.06 2.99 6.48
C TYR A 296 -21.82 3.61 5.29
#